data_AF-A0A1L7X9J3-F1
#
_entry.id   AF-A0A1L7X9J3-F1
#
_cell.length_a   1.000
_cell.length_b   1.000
_cell.length_c   1.000
_cell.angle_alpha   90.00
_cell.angle_beta   90.00
_cell.angle_gamma   90.00
#
_symmetry.space_group_name_H-M   'P 1'
#
loop_
_entity.id
_entity.type
_entity.pdbx_description
1 polymer ?
#
loop_
_entity_poly.entity_id
_entity_poly.type
_entity_poly.pdbx_seq_one_letter_code
_entity_poly.pdbx_strand_id
1 'polypeptide(L)'
;MGKASLLNKKLSFGIKQGHDFYVLAQGSGTYSTSLVTLSLTNPPRRDVAMLPSSGYLIIAFQTDNPGAWLMHCHIGWHTSEGFALQLVERYHEIAALIDYDTLNSTCAAWETYATANDIEADDSGV
;
A
#
# COMPACT_ATOMS: atom_id res chain seq x y z
N MET A 1 -2.94 -10.94 24.96
CA MET A 1 -3.67 -10.66 23.70
C MET A 1 -4.37 -9.32 23.83
N GLY A 2 -3.68 -8.24 23.50
CA GLY A 2 -4.22 -6.88 23.58
C GLY A 2 -5.26 -6.69 22.47
N LYS A 3 -6.44 -6.18 22.83
CA LYS A 3 -7.43 -5.70 21.85
C LYS A 3 -6.75 -4.61 21.02
N ALA A 4 -6.50 -4.87 19.74
CA ALA A 4 -6.18 -3.82 18.79
C ALA A 4 -7.40 -2.90 18.74
N SER A 5 -7.33 -1.78 19.48
CA SER A 5 -8.32 -0.74 19.42
C SER A 5 -8.41 -0.28 17.97
N LEU A 6 -9.58 -0.43 17.35
CA LEU A 6 -9.90 0.06 16.01
C LEU A 6 -9.97 1.60 16.04
N LEU A 7 -8.94 2.27 16.54
CA LEU A 7 -8.73 3.71 16.35
C LEU A 7 -8.56 3.95 14.85
N ASN A 8 -9.14 5.05 14.35
CA ASN A 8 -9.08 5.47 12.95
C ASN A 8 -7.71 5.17 12.34
N LYS A 9 -7.65 4.17 11.44
CA LYS A 9 -6.38 3.76 10.86
C LYS A 9 -6.00 4.80 9.83
N LYS A 10 -4.81 5.39 9.95
CA LYS A 10 -4.21 6.12 8.85
C LYS A 10 -3.78 5.09 7.84
N LEU A 11 -4.66 4.78 6.90
CA LEU A 11 -4.21 4.11 5.70
C LEU A 11 -3.36 5.14 4.96
N SER A 12 -2.10 4.80 4.73
CA SER A 12 -1.49 5.40 3.57
C SER A 12 -1.91 4.53 2.42
N PHE A 13 -2.97 4.96 1.74
CA PHE A 13 -3.17 4.53 0.37
C PHE A 13 -2.11 5.13 -0.56
N GLY A 14 -0.90 5.35 -0.06
CA GLY A 14 0.18 5.78 -0.89
C GLY A 14 0.54 4.53 -1.63
N ILE A 15 0.23 4.51 -2.91
CA ILE A 15 1.27 4.20 -3.87
C ILE A 15 2.36 5.28 -3.68
N LYS A 16 2.99 5.31 -2.49
CA LYS A 16 4.02 6.25 -2.06
C LYS A 16 5.17 6.18 -3.04
N GLN A 17 5.26 5.07 -3.75
CA GLN A 17 6.26 4.77 -4.75
C GLN A 17 5.81 5.05 -6.20
N GLY A 18 4.55 5.41 -6.51
CA GLY A 18 4.12 5.58 -7.92
C GLY A 18 2.91 6.46 -8.28
N HIS A 19 2.00 6.84 -7.36
CA HIS A 19 0.76 7.56 -7.70
C HIS A 19 0.21 8.43 -6.56
N ASP A 20 -0.41 9.55 -6.95
CA ASP A 20 -1.48 10.14 -6.16
C ASP A 20 -2.82 9.47 -6.52
N PHE A 21 -3.72 9.34 -5.55
CA PHE A 21 -5.09 8.86 -5.77
C PHE A 21 -6.13 9.93 -5.42
N TYR A 22 -7.29 9.82 -6.07
CA TYR A 22 -8.49 10.59 -5.79
C TYR A 22 -9.30 9.92 -4.68
N VAL A 23 -9.69 10.67 -3.65
CA VAL A 23 -10.62 10.20 -2.60
C VAL A 23 -12.05 10.44 -3.06
N LEU A 24 -12.71 9.40 -3.57
CA LEU A 24 -14.06 9.50 -4.13
C LEU A 24 -15.14 9.52 -3.03
N ALA A 25 -14.93 8.77 -1.95
CA ALA A 25 -15.79 8.80 -0.78
C ALA A 25 -15.06 8.25 0.45
N GLN A 26 -15.48 8.70 1.64
CA GLN A 26 -14.97 8.25 2.92
C GLN A 26 -16.12 8.34 3.93
N GLY A 27 -16.32 7.31 4.75
CA GLY A 27 -17.44 7.29 5.69
C GLY A 27 -17.33 6.18 6.73
N SER A 28 -18.24 6.20 7.70
CA SER A 28 -18.40 5.16 8.73
C SER A 28 -19.51 4.18 8.35
N GLY A 29 -19.51 3.00 8.98
CA GLY A 29 -20.47 1.94 8.71
C GLY A 29 -20.08 1.06 7.52
N THR A 30 -20.90 0.04 7.27
CA THR A 30 -20.69 -0.88 6.15
C THR A 30 -20.89 -0.17 4.82
N TYR A 31 -19.92 -0.31 3.91
CA TYR A 31 -20.05 0.17 2.54
C TYR A 31 -21.28 -0.44 1.85
N SER A 32 -22.07 0.39 1.18
CA SER A 32 -23.17 -0.02 0.31
C SER A 32 -23.19 0.82 -0.96
N THR A 33 -23.19 0.17 -2.12
CA THR A 33 -23.24 0.82 -3.44
C THR A 33 -24.47 1.71 -3.62
N SER A 34 -25.57 1.43 -2.91
CA SER A 34 -26.82 2.21 -2.97
C SER A 34 -26.85 3.43 -2.05
N LEU A 35 -25.92 3.52 -1.07
CA LEU A 35 -25.93 4.56 -0.03
C LEU A 35 -24.77 5.56 -0.17
N VAL A 36 -23.78 5.26 -1.01
CA VAL A 36 -22.56 6.07 -1.12
C VAL A 36 -22.55 6.86 -2.43
N THR A 37 -22.59 8.18 -2.31
CA THR A 37 -22.37 9.11 -3.43
C THR A 37 -20.87 9.32 -3.63
N LEU A 38 -20.40 9.12 -4.87
CA LEU A 38 -19.00 9.35 -5.24
C LEU A 38 -18.81 10.80 -5.70
N SER A 39 -17.74 11.46 -5.23
CA SER A 39 -17.27 12.73 -5.78
C SER A 39 -16.38 12.46 -6.99
N LEU A 40 -16.88 12.75 -8.19
CA LEU A 40 -16.17 12.52 -9.45
C LEU A 40 -15.63 13.81 -10.09
N THR A 41 -15.96 14.98 -9.53
CA THR A 41 -15.55 16.29 -10.06
C THR A 41 -14.47 16.90 -9.16
N ASN A 42 -13.21 16.76 -9.57
CA ASN A 42 -12.03 17.26 -8.85
C ASN A 42 -12.03 16.94 -7.33
N PRO A 43 -12.20 15.66 -6.93
CA PRO A 43 -12.11 15.27 -5.54
C PRO A 43 -10.67 15.46 -4.99
N PRO A 44 -10.48 15.43 -3.66
CA PRO A 44 -9.15 15.51 -3.07
C PRO A 44 -8.21 14.47 -3.67
N ARG A 45 -7.03 14.92 -4.14
CA ARG A 45 -5.97 14.07 -4.68
C ARG A 45 -4.75 14.10 -3.76
N ARG A 46 -4.25 12.94 -3.34
CA ARG A 46 -3.13 12.79 -2.40
C ARG A 46 -2.58 11.37 -2.37
N ASP A 47 -1.54 11.15 -1.56
CA ASP A 47 -0.88 9.85 -1.33
C ASP A 47 -1.23 9.22 0.04
N VAL A 48 -1.99 9.87 0.92
CA VAL A 48 -2.36 9.31 2.23
C VAL A 48 -3.76 9.77 2.64
N ALA A 49 -4.64 8.83 3.04
CA ALA A 49 -6.01 9.13 3.46
C ALA A 49 -6.49 8.18 4.54
N MET A 50 -7.15 8.71 5.57
CA MET A 50 -7.64 7.88 6.69
C MET A 50 -8.63 6.81 6.20
N LEU A 51 -8.55 5.60 6.75
CA LEU A 51 -9.67 4.66 6.74
C LEU A 51 -10.42 4.85 8.07
N PRO A 52 -11.65 5.38 8.05
CA PRO A 52 -12.45 5.50 9.26
C PRO A 52 -12.64 4.14 9.94
N SER A 53 -12.64 4.13 11.27
CA SER A 53 -12.93 2.93 12.04
C SER A 53 -14.30 2.37 11.67
N SER A 54 -14.38 1.05 11.45
CA SER A 54 -15.60 0.36 11.03
C SER A 54 -16.31 1.06 9.87
N GLY A 55 -15.53 1.61 8.94
CA GLY A 55 -15.99 2.44 7.83
C GLY A 55 -15.40 1.99 6.50
N TYR A 56 -15.39 2.92 5.55
CA TYR A 56 -14.90 2.69 4.19
C TYR A 56 -14.13 3.89 3.65
N LEU A 57 -13.27 3.60 2.68
CA LEU A 57 -12.53 4.56 1.88
C LEU A 57 -12.60 4.07 0.43
N ILE A 58 -13.10 4.92 -0.47
CA ILE A 58 -13.18 4.65 -1.90
C ILE A 58 -12.19 5.58 -2.58
N ILE A 59 -11.24 4.98 -3.29
CA ILE A 59 -10.23 5.71 -4.04
C ILE A 59 -10.26 5.33 -5.51
N ALA A 60 -9.72 6.21 -6.35
CA ALA A 60 -9.39 5.93 -7.73
C ALA A 60 -8.02 6.48 -8.06
N PHE A 61 -7.26 5.75 -8.86
CA PHE A 61 -5.99 6.18 -9.42
C PHE A 61 -5.95 5.79 -10.90
N GLN A 62 -5.14 6.49 -11.67
CA GLN A 62 -4.95 6.19 -13.08
C GLN A 62 -3.86 5.13 -13.20
N THR A 63 -4.05 4.11 -14.02
CA THR A 63 -3.01 3.09 -14.25
C THR A 63 -2.03 3.56 -15.33
N ASP A 64 -1.27 4.62 -15.04
CA ASP A 64 -0.31 5.24 -15.95
C ASP A 64 1.17 4.96 -15.61
N ASN A 65 1.46 4.11 -14.63
CA ASN A 65 2.82 3.87 -14.13
C ASN A 65 3.08 2.36 -13.88
N PRO A 66 3.70 1.61 -14.83
CA PRO A 66 3.98 0.19 -14.67
C PRO A 66 4.88 -0.09 -13.47
N GLY A 67 4.49 -1.03 -12.61
CA GLY A 67 5.28 -1.36 -11.43
C GLY A 67 4.59 -2.29 -10.45
N ALA A 68 5.28 -2.56 -9.35
CA ALA A 68 4.77 -3.28 -8.20
C ALA A 68 4.65 -2.30 -7.03
N TRP A 69 3.43 -1.85 -6.73
CA TRP A 69 3.19 -0.74 -5.83
C TRP A 69 2.57 -1.17 -4.51
N LEU A 70 3.25 -0.89 -3.41
CA LEU A 70 2.77 -1.21 -2.07
C LEU A 70 1.65 -0.24 -1.63
N MET A 71 0.66 -0.78 -0.94
CA MET A 71 -0.44 -0.05 -0.32
C MET A 71 -0.68 -0.62 1.07
N HIS A 72 -0.55 0.19 2.12
CA HIS A 72 -0.49 -0.32 3.49
C HIS A 72 -0.99 0.65 4.56
N CYS A 73 -1.19 0.17 5.79
CA CYS A 73 -1.45 1.06 6.92
C CYS A 73 -0.14 1.64 7.44
N HIS A 74 0.05 2.95 7.38
CA HIS A 74 1.32 3.61 7.73
C HIS A 74 1.60 3.69 9.24
N ILE A 75 0.84 2.96 10.03
CA ILE A 75 1.14 2.67 11.43
C ILE A 75 2.07 1.46 11.40
N GLY A 76 3.34 1.65 11.79
CA GLY A 76 4.41 0.65 11.59
C GLY A 76 4.02 -0.75 12.05
N TRP A 77 3.52 -0.88 13.28
CA TRP A 77 3.08 -2.16 13.82
C TRP A 77 1.92 -2.80 13.05
N HIS A 78 1.00 -2.02 12.46
CA HIS A 78 -0.04 -2.63 11.60
C HIS A 78 0.55 -3.14 10.27
N THR A 79 1.58 -2.47 9.72
CA THR A 79 2.25 -2.96 8.50
C THR A 79 3.01 -4.23 8.82
N SER A 80 3.82 -4.24 9.89
CA SER A 80 4.52 -5.43 10.41
C SER A 80 3.57 -6.62 10.67
N GLU A 81 2.34 -6.36 11.14
CA GLU A 81 1.29 -7.37 11.32
C GLU A 81 0.62 -7.83 10.00
N GLY A 82 1.03 -7.30 8.85
CA GLY A 82 0.56 -7.71 7.53
C GLY A 82 -0.58 -6.87 6.93
N PHE A 83 -0.86 -5.66 7.46
CA PHE A 83 -1.87 -4.77 6.89
C PHE A 83 -1.34 -4.03 5.65
N ALA A 84 -1.06 -4.79 4.60
CA ALA A 84 -0.50 -4.34 3.34
C ALA A 84 -1.04 -5.18 2.15
N LEU A 85 -0.98 -4.60 0.96
CA LEU A 85 -1.13 -5.31 -0.31
C LEU A 85 -0.22 -4.69 -1.37
N GLN A 86 0.04 -5.42 -2.45
CA GLN A 86 0.83 -4.95 -3.58
C GLN A 86 -0.01 -4.98 -4.87
N LEU A 87 -0.04 -3.86 -5.58
CA LEU A 87 -0.69 -3.72 -6.88
C LEU A 87 0.36 -3.94 -7.97
N VAL A 88 0.20 -5.01 -8.75
CA VAL A 88 1.05 -5.25 -9.93
C VAL A 88 0.37 -4.62 -11.15
N GLU A 89 0.85 -3.45 -11.54
CA GLU A 89 0.29 -2.62 -12.60
C GLU A 89 1.07 -2.81 -13.89
N ARG A 90 0.36 -3.12 -14.99
CA ARG A 90 0.94 -3.21 -16.35
C ARG A 90 2.16 -4.13 -16.41
N TYR A 91 2.01 -5.33 -15.87
CA TYR A 91 3.07 -6.33 -15.68
C TYR A 91 4.05 -6.49 -16.86
N HIS A 92 3.54 -6.56 -18.09
CA HIS A 92 4.36 -6.78 -19.29
C HIS A 92 5.31 -5.64 -19.63
N GLU A 93 5.11 -4.46 -19.05
CA GLU A 93 5.94 -3.27 -19.28
C GLU A 93 7.03 -3.12 -18.21
N ILE A 94 6.90 -3.80 -17.06
CA ILE A 94 7.79 -3.67 -15.91
C ILE A 94 9.22 -4.12 -16.25
N ALA A 95 9.38 -5.24 -16.96
CA ALA A 95 10.69 -5.84 -17.21
C ALA A 95 11.66 -4.90 -17.94
N ALA A 96 11.15 -4.02 -18.82
CA ALA A 96 11.98 -3.07 -19.55
C ALA A 96 12.45 -1.87 -18.68
N LEU A 97 11.88 -1.69 -17.49
CA LEU A 97 12.15 -0.56 -16.60
C LEU A 97 13.16 -0.90 -15.49
N ILE A 98 13.49 -2.18 -15.30
CA ILE A 98 14.32 -2.64 -14.19
C ILE A 98 15.80 -2.64 -14.60
N ASP A 99 16.63 -2.01 -13.77
CA ASP A 99 18.08 -2.24 -13.77
C ASP A 99 18.37 -3.58 -13.05
N TYR A 100 18.45 -4.64 -13.85
CA TYR A 100 18.70 -5.99 -13.34
C TYR A 100 20.11 -6.17 -12.77
N ASP A 101 21.09 -5.38 -13.20
CA ASP A 101 22.45 -5.49 -12.68
C ASP A 101 22.48 -4.97 -11.24
N THR A 102 21.90 -3.80 -10.99
CA THR A 102 21.78 -3.23 -9.64
C THR A 102 20.88 -4.10 -8.74
N LEU A 103 19.75 -4.58 -9.27
CA LEU A 103 18.85 -5.45 -8.50
C LEU A 103 19.53 -6.75 -8.08
N ASN A 104 20.10 -7.49 -9.04
CA ASN A 104 20.68 -8.81 -8.76
C ASN A 104 21.93 -8.70 -7.87
N SER A 105 22.77 -7.69 -8.08
CA SER A 105 23.96 -7.48 -7.23
C SER A 105 23.58 -7.13 -5.79
N THR A 106 22.54 -6.32 -5.59
CA THR A 106 22.02 -6.00 -4.25
C THR A 106 21.43 -7.23 -3.57
N CYS A 107 20.65 -8.05 -4.29
CA CYS A 107 20.11 -9.30 -3.77
C CYS A 107 21.23 -10.27 -3.33
N ALA A 108 22.26 -10.45 -4.15
CA ALA A 108 23.39 -11.33 -3.81
C ALA A 108 24.16 -10.84 -2.57
N ALA A 109 24.36 -9.52 -2.45
CA ALA A 109 24.99 -8.93 -1.28
C ALA A 109 24.14 -9.12 0.00
N TRP A 110 22.82 -8.93 -0.11
CA TRP A 110 21.90 -9.15 1.01
C TRP A 110 21.86 -10.61 1.46
N GLU A 111 21.78 -11.57 0.54
CA GLU A 111 21.75 -13.00 0.85
C GLU A 111 23.03 -13.45 1.58
N THR A 112 24.18 -12.94 1.13
CA THR A 112 25.47 -13.17 1.80
C THR A 112 25.46 -12.62 3.23
N TYR A 113 24.97 -11.40 3.42
CA TYR A 113 24.90 -10.76 4.73
C TYR A 113 23.92 -11.47 5.66
N ALA A 114 22.71 -11.75 5.19
CA ALA A 114 21.64 -12.39 5.97
C ALA A 114 22.07 -13.77 6.46
N THR A 115 22.67 -14.58 5.57
CA THR A 115 23.21 -15.91 5.93
C THR A 115 24.33 -15.82 6.95
N ALA A 116 25.28 -14.89 6.78
CA ALA A 116 26.41 -14.76 7.69
C ALA A 116 26.02 -14.30 9.10
N ASN A 117 24.86 -13.66 9.25
CA ASN A 117 24.37 -13.10 10.51
C ASN A 117 23.12 -13.80 11.06
N ASP A 118 22.71 -14.93 10.47
CA ASP A 118 21.54 -15.72 10.90
C ASP A 118 20.27 -14.85 11.01
N ILE A 119 20.07 -13.98 10.01
CA ILE A 119 18.95 -13.04 10.00
C ILE A 119 17.67 -13.77 9.63
N GLU A 120 16.72 -13.80 10.56
CA GLU A 120 15.37 -14.32 10.37
C GLU A 120 14.35 -13.17 10.35
N ALA A 121 13.40 -13.21 9.41
CA ALA A 121 12.31 -12.24 9.36
C ALA A 121 11.22 -12.61 10.38
N ASP A 122 10.90 -11.70 11.30
CA ASP A 122 9.95 -11.94 12.39
C ASP A 122 8.59 -11.24 12.22
N ASP A 123 8.44 -10.45 11.15
CA ASP A 123 7.21 -9.74 10.80
C ASP A 123 6.89 -9.84 9.29
N SER A 124 6.04 -8.96 8.76
CA SER A 124 5.66 -8.95 7.35
C SER A 124 6.79 -8.76 6.34
N GLY A 125 7.95 -8.22 6.76
CA GLY A 125 9.07 -7.91 5.87
C GLY A 125 8.87 -6.64 5.02
N VAL A 126 7.89 -5.80 5.36
CA VAL A 126 7.53 -4.54 4.70
C VAL A 126 7.79 -3.37 5.65
#